data_AF-A0A2V7HS07-F1
#
_entry.id   AF-A0A2V7HS07-F1
#
_cell.length_a   1.000
_cell.length_b   1.000
_cell.length_c   1.000
_cell.angle_alpha   90.00
_cell.angle_beta   90.00
_cell.angle_gamma   90.00
#
_symmetry.space_group_name_H-M   'P 1'
#
loop_
_entity.id
_entity.type
_entity.pdbx_description
1 polymer ?
#
loop_
_entity_poly.entity_id
_entity_poly.type
_entity_poly.pdbx_seq_one_letter_code
_entity_poly.pdbx_strand_id
1 'polypeptide(L)'
;MVGKRPPGRRPRRGRAPHLTSPLPPIRRAALAAALALLACNQGPAPPPAKLLVVASFYPLYEFARQVAGPFARVVSLVPPGVEPHDWEPSPQDLTRIRDARVFIYN
;
A
#
# COMPACT_ATOMS: atom_id res chain seq x y z
N MET A 1 71.30 21.88 -54.18
CA MET A 1 71.45 20.43 -54.42
C MET A 1 70.54 19.71 -53.44
N VAL A 2 69.70 18.78 -53.93
CA VAL A 2 69.04 17.70 -53.16
C VAL A 2 67.95 18.17 -52.16
N GLY A 3 66.72 17.67 -52.14
CA GLY A 3 66.03 16.61 -52.89
C GLY A 3 64.57 16.59 -52.42
N LYS A 4 63.63 16.38 -53.35
CA LYS A 4 62.20 16.25 -53.09
C LYS A 4 61.94 15.06 -52.15
N ARG A 5 61.21 15.26 -51.03
CA ARG A 5 60.66 14.15 -50.23
C ARG A 5 59.30 13.69 -50.81
N PRO A 6 59.04 12.38 -50.93
CA PRO A 6 57.81 11.82 -51.46
C PRO A 6 56.68 11.75 -50.39
N PRO A 7 55.40 11.62 -50.80
CA PRO A 7 54.27 11.60 -49.86
C PRO A 7 54.01 10.18 -49.32
N GLY A 8 53.94 10.03 -48.00
CA GLY A 8 53.76 8.76 -47.30
C GLY A 8 52.44 8.69 -46.51
N ARG A 9 51.56 7.81 -46.99
CA ARG A 9 50.24 7.33 -46.48
C ARG A 9 49.86 7.62 -45.03
N ARG A 10 48.66 8.21 -44.85
CA ARG A 10 47.92 8.19 -43.57
C ARG A 10 47.37 6.76 -43.30
N PRO A 11 47.44 6.26 -42.05
CA PRO A 11 46.83 4.99 -41.70
C PRO A 11 45.31 5.11 -41.70
N ARG A 12 44.63 4.11 -42.30
CA ARG A 12 43.17 3.97 -42.27
C ARG A 12 42.71 3.74 -40.82
N ARG A 13 41.88 4.64 -40.31
CA ARG A 13 41.24 4.55 -38.99
C ARG A 13 40.26 3.37 -39.01
N GLY A 14 40.53 2.32 -38.23
CA GLY A 14 39.63 1.18 -38.04
C GLY A 14 38.32 1.62 -37.40
N ARG A 15 37.20 1.28 -38.04
CA ARG A 15 35.84 1.54 -37.56
C ARG A 15 35.37 0.30 -36.80
N ALA A 16 35.26 0.38 -35.48
CA ALA A 16 34.62 -0.67 -34.69
C ALA A 16 33.09 -0.68 -34.97
N PRO A 17 32.45 -1.86 -35.12
CA PRO A 17 31.00 -1.94 -35.27
C PRO A 17 30.33 -1.80 -33.90
N HIS A 18 29.49 -0.79 -33.75
CA HIS A 18 28.54 -0.68 -32.65
C HIS A 18 27.41 -1.69 -32.92
N LEU A 19 27.39 -2.76 -32.15
CA LEU A 19 26.39 -3.82 -32.21
C LEU A 19 25.13 -3.38 -31.46
N THR A 20 24.36 -2.46 -32.04
CA THR A 20 23.03 -2.09 -31.53
C THR A 20 22.00 -2.46 -32.58
N SER A 21 21.71 -3.75 -32.72
CA SER A 21 20.58 -4.19 -33.54
C SER A 21 19.26 -3.85 -32.82
N PRO A 22 18.33 -3.14 -33.47
CA PRO A 22 17.02 -2.87 -32.89
C PRO A 22 16.22 -4.18 -32.82
N LEU A 23 15.61 -4.44 -31.68
CA LEU A 23 14.73 -5.60 -31.49
C LEU A 23 13.54 -5.56 -32.46
N PRO A 24 13.12 -6.71 -33.02
CA PRO A 24 12.01 -6.77 -33.97
C PRO A 24 10.68 -6.32 -33.33
N PRO A 25 9.78 -5.68 -34.10
CA PRO A 25 8.54 -5.07 -33.60
C PRO A 25 7.61 -6.06 -32.87
N ILE A 26 7.69 -7.34 -33.23
CA ILE A 26 6.90 -8.43 -32.64
C ILE A 26 7.22 -8.60 -31.13
N ARG A 27 8.47 -8.40 -30.72
CA ARG A 27 8.88 -8.49 -29.31
C ARG A 27 8.34 -7.34 -28.46
N ARG A 28 8.13 -6.16 -29.06
CA ARG A 28 7.54 -5.00 -28.40
C ARG A 28 6.03 -5.18 -28.20
N ALA A 29 5.34 -5.73 -29.20
CA ALA A 29 3.90 -6.00 -29.11
C ALA A 29 3.57 -7.07 -28.04
N ALA A 30 4.35 -8.14 -27.96
CA ALA A 30 4.16 -9.18 -26.95
C ALA A 30 4.34 -8.66 -25.51
N LEU A 31 5.34 -7.80 -25.29
CA LEU A 31 5.57 -7.19 -23.98
C LEU A 31 4.44 -6.23 -23.58
N ALA A 32 3.93 -5.42 -24.53
CA ALA A 32 2.80 -4.53 -24.28
C ALA A 32 1.51 -5.31 -23.95
N ALA A 33 1.26 -6.42 -24.66
CA ALA A 33 0.11 -7.29 -24.39
C ALA A 33 0.21 -7.97 -23.01
N ALA A 34 1.41 -8.41 -22.61
CA ALA A 34 1.65 -8.98 -21.29
C ALA A 34 1.42 -7.97 -20.16
N LEU A 35 1.88 -6.71 -20.31
CA LEU A 35 1.63 -5.65 -19.32
C LEU A 35 0.14 -5.29 -19.22
N ALA A 36 -0.60 -5.31 -20.34
CA ALA A 36 -2.04 -5.05 -20.35
C ALA A 36 -2.83 -6.11 -19.57
N LEU A 37 -2.40 -7.38 -19.63
CA LEU A 37 -3.03 -8.49 -18.89
C LEU A 37 -2.84 -8.38 -17.37
N LEU A 38 -1.72 -7.83 -16.88
CA LEU A 38 -1.51 -7.61 -15.45
C LEU A 38 -2.34 -6.44 -14.88
N ALA A 39 -2.73 -5.48 -15.72
CA ALA A 39 -3.48 -4.30 -15.28
C ALA A 39 -4.94 -4.59 -14.92
N CYS A 40 -5.54 -5.65 -15.48
CA CYS A 40 -6.96 -5.95 -15.30
C CYS A 40 -7.28 -6.83 -14.07
N ASN A 41 -6.29 -7.23 -13.25
CA ASN A 41 -6.51 -8.12 -12.11
C ASN A 41 -6.80 -7.38 -10.78
N GLN A 42 -7.37 -6.17 -10.84
CA GLN A 42 -7.72 -5.43 -9.62
C GLN A 42 -9.11 -5.87 -9.14
N GLY A 43 -9.13 -6.76 -8.15
CA GLY A 43 -10.35 -7.11 -7.43
C GLY A 43 -10.95 -5.91 -6.68
N PRO A 44 -12.19 -6.04 -6.16
CA PRO A 44 -12.83 -4.97 -5.42
C PRO A 44 -11.94 -4.45 -4.29
N ALA A 45 -11.79 -3.14 -4.19
CA ALA A 45 -11.06 -2.53 -3.09
C ALA A 45 -11.74 -2.90 -1.75
N PRO A 46 -10.96 -3.23 -0.70
CA PRO A 46 -11.54 -3.50 0.60
C PRO A 46 -12.29 -2.26 1.12
N PRO A 47 -13.39 -2.45 1.88
CA PRO A 47 -14.13 -1.34 2.44
C PRO A 47 -13.23 -0.50 3.36
N PRO A 48 -13.47 0.82 3.45
CA PRO A 48 -12.71 1.70 4.31
C PRO A 48 -12.79 1.25 5.78
N ALA A 49 -11.69 1.43 6.51
CA ALA A 49 -11.64 1.09 7.93
C ALA A 49 -12.67 1.92 8.71
N LYS A 50 -13.51 1.24 9.49
CA LYS A 50 -14.54 1.89 10.32
C LYS A 50 -13.90 2.61 11.50
N LEU A 51 -14.49 3.74 11.89
CA LEU A 51 -14.09 4.46 13.10
C LEU A 51 -14.28 3.58 14.33
N LEU A 52 -13.27 3.46 15.19
CA LEU A 52 -13.35 2.70 16.43
C LEU A 52 -13.93 3.57 17.56
N VAL A 53 -15.06 3.15 18.13
CA VAL A 53 -15.67 3.70 19.34
C VAL A 53 -15.60 2.67 20.45
N VAL A 54 -15.10 3.06 21.62
CA VAL A 54 -15.12 2.24 22.83
C VAL A 54 -16.16 2.82 23.78
N ALA A 55 -17.04 1.98 24.30
CA ALA A 55 -18.01 2.34 25.33
C ALA A 55 -17.69 1.60 26.63
N SER A 56 -17.87 2.23 27.80
CA SER A 56 -17.43 1.64 29.07
C SER A 56 -18.19 0.35 29.42
N PHE A 57 -19.50 0.28 29.23
CA PHE A 57 -20.32 -0.91 29.53
C PHE A 57 -21.55 -1.03 28.61
N TYR A 58 -22.31 -2.12 28.79
CA TYR A 58 -23.32 -2.58 27.82
C TYR A 58 -24.39 -1.55 27.41
N PRO A 59 -25.04 -0.79 28.32
CA PRO A 59 -26.03 0.21 27.94
C PRO A 59 -25.47 1.29 27.00
N LEU A 60 -24.25 1.77 27.27
CA LEU A 60 -23.58 2.75 26.41
C LEU A 60 -23.15 2.12 25.09
N TYR A 61 -22.69 0.86 25.11
CA TYR A 61 -22.37 0.10 23.90
C TYR A 61 -23.58 -0.03 22.98
N GLU A 62 -24.74 -0.46 23.51
CA GLU A 62 -25.94 -0.64 22.68
C GLU A 62 -26.48 0.69 22.15
N PHE A 63 -26.53 1.72 23.00
CA PHE A 63 -26.90 3.06 22.55
C PHE A 63 -26.00 3.54 21.41
N ALA A 64 -24.68 3.50 21.61
CA ALA A 64 -23.72 3.97 20.62
C ALA A 64 -23.76 3.12 19.34
N ARG A 65 -23.95 1.80 19.45
CA ARG A 65 -24.07 0.89 18.29
C ARG A 65 -25.29 1.21 17.45
N GLN A 66 -26.44 1.47 18.07
CA GLN A 66 -27.66 1.84 17.36
C GLN A 66 -27.51 3.18 16.64
N VAL A 67 -26.88 4.18 17.28
CA VAL A 67 -26.63 5.50 16.68
C VAL A 67 -25.58 5.43 15.56
N ALA A 68 -24.50 4.68 15.77
CA ALA A 68 -23.39 4.59 14.81
C ALA A 68 -23.73 3.80 13.54
N GLY A 69 -24.63 2.82 13.63
CA GLY A 69 -25.05 1.97 12.52
C GLY A 69 -23.85 1.39 11.74
N PRO A 70 -23.79 1.53 10.41
CA PRO A 70 -22.71 0.98 9.60
C PRO A 70 -21.40 1.78 9.65
N PHE A 71 -21.43 3.03 10.16
CA PHE A 71 -20.35 4.00 9.99
C PHE A 71 -19.19 3.83 10.99
N ALA A 72 -19.45 3.23 12.15
CA ALA A 72 -18.43 2.97 13.17
C ALA A 72 -18.46 1.53 13.66
N ARG A 73 -17.33 1.07 14.19
CA ARG A 73 -17.21 -0.15 14.97
C ARG A 73 -17.26 0.25 16.45
N VAL A 74 -18.34 -0.12 17.11
CA VAL A 74 -18.51 0.10 18.56
C VAL A 74 -18.13 -1.17 19.31
N VAL A 75 -17.36 -1.04 20.40
CA VAL A 75 -16.99 -2.15 21.29
C VAL A 75 -17.26 -1.76 22.74
N SER A 76 -17.70 -2.73 23.55
CA SER A 76 -17.79 -2.57 25.01
C SER A 76 -16.44 -2.86 25.66
N LEU A 77 -16.06 -2.04 26.63
CA LEU A 77 -14.84 -2.21 27.42
C LEU A 77 -15.05 -3.32 28.47
N VAL A 78 -16.10 -3.20 29.28
CA VAL A 78 -16.51 -4.27 30.21
C VAL A 78 -17.12 -5.43 29.41
N PRO A 79 -16.64 -6.68 29.59
CA PRO A 79 -17.19 -7.85 28.91
C PRO A 79 -18.64 -8.16 29.33
N PRO A 80 -19.42 -8.87 28.50
CA PRO A 80 -20.75 -9.33 28.87
C PRO A 80 -20.73 -10.20 30.14
N GLY A 81 -21.70 -9.98 31.03
CA GLY A 81 -21.84 -10.76 32.27
C GLY A 81 -20.88 -10.36 33.40
N VAL A 82 -20.06 -9.33 33.20
CA VAL A 82 -19.20 -8.76 34.23
C VAL A 82 -19.85 -7.50 34.81
N GLU A 83 -19.86 -7.40 36.13
CA GLU A 83 -20.33 -6.22 36.85
C GLU A 83 -19.37 -5.03 36.62
N PRO A 84 -19.80 -3.92 35.97
CA PRO A 84 -18.93 -2.80 35.63
C PRO A 84 -18.26 -2.13 36.83
N HIS A 85 -18.89 -2.17 38.00
CA HIS A 85 -18.36 -1.52 39.19
C HIS A 85 -17.23 -2.30 39.89
N ASP A 86 -17.11 -3.60 39.61
CA ASP A 86 -16.08 -4.48 40.18
C ASP A 86 -15.01 -4.88 39.14
N TRP A 87 -15.11 -4.36 37.91
CA TRP A 87 -14.22 -4.71 36.82
C TRP A 87 -12.96 -3.82 36.79
N GLU A 88 -11.81 -4.47 36.63
CA GLU A 88 -10.52 -3.80 36.50
C GLU A 88 -9.98 -3.93 35.05
N PRO A 89 -9.53 -2.82 34.42
CA PRO A 89 -8.98 -2.85 33.07
C PRO A 89 -7.62 -3.55 32.98
N SER A 90 -7.44 -4.36 31.94
CA SER A 90 -6.12 -4.89 31.59
C SER A 90 -5.29 -3.86 30.79
N PRO A 91 -3.96 -4.04 30.68
CA PRO A 91 -3.14 -3.23 29.77
C PRO A 91 -3.62 -3.27 28.30
N GLN A 92 -4.27 -4.36 27.88
CA GLN A 92 -4.83 -4.47 26.54
C GLN A 92 -6.08 -3.59 26.38
N ASP A 93 -6.86 -3.43 27.44
CA ASP A 93 -8.02 -2.55 27.45
C ASP A 93 -7.60 -1.07 27.36
N LEU A 94 -6.56 -0.69 28.08
CA LEU A 94 -5.94 0.63 27.95
C LEU A 94 -5.44 0.88 26.52
N THR A 95 -4.87 -0.14 25.88
CA THR A 95 -4.44 -0.06 24.47
C THR A 95 -5.64 0.16 23.55
N ARG A 96 -6.77 -0.53 23.77
CA ARG A 96 -8.00 -0.33 22.99
C ARG A 96 -8.56 1.07 23.15
N ILE A 97 -8.56 1.62 24.37
CA ILE A 97 -9.00 3.00 24.64
C ILE A 97 -8.10 3.99 23.91
N ARG A 98 -6.77 3.80 23.97
CA ARG A 98 -5.80 4.66 23.29
C ARG A 98 -6.00 4.67 21.76
N ASP A 99 -6.26 3.51 21.18
CA ASP A 99 -6.42 3.36 19.73
C ASP A 99 -7.83 3.79 19.25
N ALA A 100 -8.77 4.01 20.17
CA ALA A 100 -10.12 4.47 19.86
C ALA A 100 -10.12 5.94 19.41
N ARG A 101 -11.03 6.27 18.50
CA ARG A 101 -11.27 7.66 18.10
C ARG A 101 -12.23 8.37 19.05
N VAL A 102 -13.07 7.61 19.74
CA VAL A 102 -14.04 8.08 20.73
C VAL A 102 -14.11 7.07 21.87
N PHE A 103 -14.07 7.57 23.10
CA PHE A 103 -14.33 6.79 24.31
C PHE A 103 -15.56 7.37 25.03
N ILE A 104 -16.58 6.54 25.24
CA ILE A 104 -17.84 6.89 25.91
C ILE A 104 -17.82 6.25 27.29
N TYR A 105 -17.92 7.05 28.35
CA TYR A 105 -17.83 6.59 29.74
C TYR A 105 -18.95 7.18 30.60
N ASN A 106 -19.18 6.58 31.76
CA ASN A 106 -20.08 7.03 32.83
C ASN A 106 -19.44 6.70 34.17
#